data_AF-A0A0Q9LZ68-F1
#
_entry.id   AF-A0A0Q9LZ68-F1
#
_cell.length_a   1.000
_cell.length_b   1.000
_cell.length_c   1.000
_cell.angle_alpha   90.00
_cell.angle_beta   90.00
_cell.angle_gamma   90.00
#
_symmetry.space_group_name_H-M   'P 1'
#
loop_
_entity.id
_entity.type
_entity.pdbx_description
1 polymer ?
#
loop_
_entity_poly.entity_id
_entity_poly.type
_entity_poly.pdbx_seq_one_letter_code
_entity_poly.pdbx_strand_id
1 'polypeptide(L)'
;MGVLVAAVAVTAYVLTPRTEGVSGDWSARSVGGTVVAGRALLAGGNTALDLRTGTRVTLGSVSGGTPYVADERLVIAGPGRLDSVRLDASARWTWRAPAGTTPVPLAASSGTTMVATCPPTGAGARCRLVGLDAKGHEAWQSTGAVLIHKAPAAGSSGSPGASSAPASPAGGLPRAHADPVDGGGLLVTDPVTGRQVLLPGSTFLAVPDGPVVVPVVQDGQCVVSATTGAEPVWTRVLGPCPGGRLPRLFDTAGSVRLDWPGTSRALDLATGKDTAATPPPGRGELARASGLVATHRDLPVRTDPLHWGDTLHAIELRTARGDPDADPVARIVSSHPLDLLLLEPRAVVVRDGDQVVRYTLDRTSATLEP
;
A
#
# COMPACT_ATOMS: atom_id res chain seq x y z
N MET A 1 -22.61 8.82 52.70
CA MET A 1 -21.52 9.24 51.79
C MET A 1 -20.96 8.11 50.92
N GLY A 2 -20.87 6.85 51.37
CA GLY A 2 -20.28 5.76 50.55
C GLY A 2 -21.05 5.36 49.28
N VAL A 3 -22.39 5.42 49.31
CA VAL A 3 -23.24 5.04 48.15
C VAL A 3 -23.15 6.06 47.01
N LEU A 4 -22.97 7.35 47.32
CA LEU A 4 -22.88 8.41 46.31
C LEU A 4 -21.52 8.40 45.61
N VAL A 5 -20.44 8.11 46.35
CA VAL A 5 -19.09 7.95 45.77
C VAL A 5 -19.02 6.68 44.92
N ALA A 6 -19.63 5.57 45.37
CA ALA A 6 -19.71 4.34 44.57
C ALA A 6 -20.55 4.53 43.30
N ALA A 7 -21.69 5.23 43.37
CA ALA A 7 -22.50 5.53 42.20
C ALA A 7 -21.77 6.45 41.21
N VAL A 8 -21.13 7.54 41.67
CA VAL A 8 -20.36 8.44 40.80
C VAL A 8 -19.13 7.74 40.20
N ALA A 9 -18.43 6.91 40.97
CA ALA A 9 -17.29 6.14 40.47
C ALA A 9 -17.71 5.06 39.45
N VAL A 10 -18.84 4.38 39.68
CA VAL A 10 -19.39 3.40 38.72
C VAL A 10 -19.92 4.10 37.46
N THR A 11 -20.58 5.25 37.60
CA THR A 11 -21.08 6.01 36.44
C THR A 11 -19.92 6.59 35.62
N ALA A 12 -18.84 7.06 36.26
CA ALA A 12 -17.64 7.49 35.57
C ALA A 12 -16.89 6.32 34.89
N TYR A 13 -16.86 5.13 35.53
CA TYR A 13 -16.22 3.93 34.97
C TYR A 13 -16.97 3.37 33.75
N VAL A 14 -18.31 3.47 33.73
CA VAL A 14 -19.18 3.03 32.62
C VAL A 14 -19.21 4.05 31.47
N LEU A 15 -18.89 5.32 31.73
CA LEU A 15 -18.90 6.39 30.72
C LEU A 15 -17.52 6.75 30.17
N THR A 16 -16.42 6.24 30.72
CA THR A 16 -15.09 6.39 30.11
C THR A 16 -15.01 5.59 28.82
N PRO A 17 -14.81 6.22 27.65
CA PRO A 17 -14.67 5.49 26.40
C PRO A 17 -13.39 4.67 26.44
N ARG A 18 -13.52 3.38 26.19
CA ARG A 18 -12.39 2.45 26.23
C ARG A 18 -12.07 2.00 24.82
N THR A 19 -10.79 1.83 24.62
CA THR A 19 -10.29 1.01 23.54
C THR A 19 -10.75 -0.43 23.81
N GLU A 20 -11.49 -1.02 22.87
CA GLU A 20 -12.18 -2.31 22.97
C GLU A 20 -11.91 -3.16 21.73
N GLY A 21 -11.89 -4.48 21.89
CA GLY A 21 -11.66 -5.43 20.80
C GLY A 21 -10.23 -5.41 20.23
N VAL A 22 -9.31 -4.69 20.88
CA VAL A 22 -7.90 -4.65 20.53
C VAL A 22 -7.00 -4.69 21.76
N SER A 23 -5.80 -5.20 21.55
CA SER A 23 -4.69 -5.19 22.50
C SER A 23 -3.49 -4.44 21.91
N GLY A 24 -2.80 -3.65 22.73
CA GLY A 24 -1.57 -2.98 22.30
C GLY A 24 -0.47 -3.99 22.01
N ASP A 25 0.13 -3.91 20.83
CA ASP A 25 1.25 -4.75 20.38
C ASP A 25 2.58 -4.06 20.68
N TRP A 26 2.76 -2.85 20.14
CA TRP A 26 3.90 -2.00 20.44
C TRP A 26 3.53 -0.51 20.34
N SER A 27 4.31 0.33 20.99
CA SER A 27 4.26 1.78 20.82
C SER A 27 5.65 2.38 20.62
N ALA A 28 5.71 3.46 19.86
CA ALA A 28 6.91 4.24 19.63
C ALA A 28 6.58 5.73 19.69
N ARG A 29 7.57 6.57 20.00
CA ARG A 29 7.37 8.02 19.85
C ARG A 29 7.02 8.34 18.40
N SER A 30 5.96 9.10 18.24
CA SER A 30 5.55 9.66 16.96
C SER A 30 6.70 10.46 16.38
N VAL A 31 6.87 10.27 15.09
CA VAL A 31 7.81 11.04 14.29
C VAL A 31 6.98 11.79 13.25
N GLY A 32 7.19 13.11 13.15
CA GLY A 32 6.52 13.91 12.13
C GLY A 32 6.96 13.44 10.76
N GLY A 33 6.02 13.03 9.90
CA GLY A 33 6.39 12.31 8.69
C GLY A 33 5.21 11.80 7.86
N THR A 34 5.52 11.37 6.65
CA THR A 34 4.58 10.76 5.71
C THR A 34 4.73 9.25 5.69
N VAL A 35 3.61 8.54 5.54
CA VAL A 35 3.62 7.09 5.34
C VAL A 35 3.98 6.80 3.89
N VAL A 36 5.02 5.99 3.69
CA VAL A 36 5.47 5.51 2.40
C VAL A 36 4.97 4.06 2.25
N ALA A 37 4.18 3.82 1.20
CA ALA A 37 3.64 2.51 0.85
C ALA A 37 2.80 1.81 1.93
N GLY A 38 2.18 2.55 2.86
CA GLY A 38 1.50 1.94 4.01
C GLY A 38 2.44 1.20 4.98
N ARG A 39 3.76 1.27 4.78
CA ARG A 39 4.71 0.37 5.45
C ARG A 39 5.72 1.10 6.33
N ALA A 40 6.22 2.24 5.88
CA ALA A 40 7.23 2.99 6.61
C ALA A 40 6.77 4.42 6.86
N LEU A 41 6.78 4.87 8.11
CA LEU A 41 6.61 6.28 8.44
C LEU A 41 7.98 6.98 8.36
N LEU A 42 8.17 7.82 7.36
CA LEU A 42 9.42 8.53 7.11
C LEU A 42 9.37 9.93 7.72
N ALA A 43 10.32 10.22 8.61
CA ALA A 43 10.38 11.46 9.36
C ALA A 43 11.71 12.18 9.17
N GLY A 44 11.71 13.20 8.31
CA GLY A 44 12.95 13.82 7.82
C GLY A 44 13.83 12.80 7.08
N GLY A 45 14.77 13.26 6.25
CA GLY A 45 15.54 12.38 5.33
C GLY A 45 16.31 11.22 5.96
N ASN A 46 16.40 11.16 7.29
CA ASN A 46 17.30 10.25 7.99
C ASN A 46 16.60 9.18 8.82
N THR A 47 15.29 9.22 9.09
CA THR A 47 14.64 8.23 9.98
C THR A 47 13.37 7.67 9.37
N ALA A 48 13.23 6.34 9.41
CA ALA A 48 11.97 5.67 9.14
C ALA A 48 11.57 4.75 10.31
N LEU A 49 10.26 4.60 10.50
CA LEU A 49 9.66 3.65 11.43
C LEU A 49 8.90 2.60 10.60
N ASP A 50 9.24 1.33 10.76
CA ASP A 50 8.46 0.23 10.19
C ASP A 50 7.13 0.10 10.95
N LEU A 51 6.02 0.33 10.26
CA LEU A 51 4.68 0.28 10.83
C LEU A 51 4.22 -1.15 11.17
N ARG A 52 4.92 -2.18 10.69
CA ARG A 52 4.61 -3.55 11.11
C ARG A 52 5.27 -3.92 12.42
N THR A 53 6.56 -3.62 12.56
CA THR A 53 7.37 -4.12 13.67
C THR A 53 7.68 -3.08 14.75
N GLY A 54 7.42 -1.80 14.49
CA GLY A 54 7.86 -0.70 15.36
C GLY A 54 9.36 -0.44 15.31
N THR A 55 10.08 -1.13 14.41
CA THR A 55 11.52 -0.97 14.27
C THR A 55 11.85 0.39 13.67
N ARG A 56 12.69 1.15 14.38
CA ARG A 56 13.18 2.44 13.89
C ARG A 56 14.51 2.23 13.18
N VAL A 57 14.60 2.73 11.95
CA VAL A 57 15.81 2.68 11.13
C VAL A 57 16.27 4.09 10.78
N THR A 58 17.59 4.29 10.79
CA THR A 58 18.20 5.56 10.37
C THR A 58 18.92 5.34 9.05
N LEU A 59 18.53 6.09 8.02
CA LEU A 59 19.10 6.04 6.67
C LEU A 59 20.51 6.65 6.56
N GLY A 60 21.14 7.02 7.68
CA GLY A 60 22.44 7.70 7.69
C GLY A 60 22.27 9.18 7.31
N SER A 61 23.24 9.74 6.58
CA SER A 61 23.28 11.15 6.17
C SER A 61 22.55 11.42 4.84
N VAL A 62 21.42 10.75 4.62
CA VAL A 62 20.66 10.85 3.35
C VAL A 62 19.71 12.04 3.42
N SER A 63 19.97 13.08 2.64
CA SER A 63 19.10 14.26 2.57
C SER A 63 18.38 14.34 1.22
N GLY A 64 17.06 14.44 1.24
CA GLY A 64 16.24 14.56 0.04
C GLY A 64 16.13 13.27 -0.77
N GLY A 65 15.52 13.36 -1.95
CA GLY A 65 15.22 12.21 -2.81
C GLY A 65 13.78 11.70 -2.66
N THR A 66 13.41 10.77 -3.54
CA THR A 66 12.09 10.15 -3.57
C THR A 66 12.12 8.83 -2.82
N PRO A 67 11.31 8.64 -1.78
CA PRO A 67 11.27 7.39 -1.03
C PRO A 67 10.36 6.35 -1.71
N TYR A 68 10.79 5.10 -1.61
CA TYR A 68 10.08 3.89 -2.04
C TYR A 68 10.20 2.83 -0.95
N VAL A 69 9.19 1.99 -0.81
CA VAL A 69 9.33 0.75 -0.04
C VAL A 69 9.29 -0.41 -1.01
N ALA A 70 10.16 -1.38 -0.83
CA ALA A 70 10.31 -2.47 -1.76
C ALA A 70 10.93 -3.67 -1.06
N ASP A 71 10.19 -4.76 -0.95
CA ASP A 71 10.71 -6.04 -0.42
C ASP A 71 11.40 -5.88 0.95
N GLU A 72 10.68 -5.31 1.93
CA GLU A 72 11.17 -5.05 3.30
C GLU A 72 12.31 -4.02 3.39
N ARG A 73 12.52 -3.21 2.33
CA ARG A 73 13.54 -2.16 2.31
C ARG A 73 12.94 -0.81 2.01
N LEU A 74 13.49 0.20 2.66
CA LEU A 74 13.32 1.59 2.26
C LEU A 74 14.43 1.94 1.26
N VAL A 75 14.04 2.46 0.10
CA VAL A 75 14.94 2.92 -0.94
C VAL A 75 14.69 4.42 -1.15
N ILE A 76 15.73 5.24 -1.10
CA ILE A 76 15.66 6.65 -1.43
C ILE A 76 16.40 6.88 -2.75
N ALA A 77 15.68 7.35 -3.75
CA ALA A 77 16.24 7.73 -5.03
C ALA A 77 16.61 9.21 -5.07
N GLY A 78 17.91 9.49 -5.19
CA GLY A 78 18.45 10.85 -5.31
C GLY A 78 19.18 11.05 -6.64
N PRO A 79 19.64 12.27 -6.93
CA PRO A 79 20.47 12.54 -8.11
C PRO A 79 21.71 11.64 -8.12
N GLY A 80 21.85 10.79 -9.13
CA GLY A 80 23.02 9.92 -9.33
C GLY A 80 23.22 8.79 -8.31
N ARG A 81 22.27 8.53 -7.41
CA ARG A 81 22.42 7.49 -6.37
C ARG A 81 21.11 6.90 -5.89
N LEU A 82 21.19 5.69 -5.37
CA LEU A 82 20.17 5.06 -4.55
C LEU A 82 20.74 4.72 -3.19
N ASP A 83 20.03 5.10 -2.14
CA ASP A 83 20.34 4.69 -0.78
C ASP A 83 19.29 3.72 -0.29
N SER A 84 19.71 2.69 0.43
CA SER A 84 18.75 1.75 0.96
C SER A 84 19.15 1.14 2.29
N VAL A 85 18.12 0.88 3.10
CA VAL A 85 18.18 0.21 4.39
C VAL A 85 17.06 -0.82 4.46
N ARG A 86 17.35 -2.01 5.00
CA ARG A 86 16.28 -2.93 5.40
C ARG A 86 15.52 -2.33 6.57
N LEU A 87 14.20 -2.51 6.59
CA LEU A 87 13.32 -2.00 7.65
C LEU A 87 13.59 -2.66 9.01
N ASP A 88 14.25 -3.82 9.02
CA ASP A 88 14.78 -4.51 10.21
C ASP A 88 16.19 -4.01 10.62
N ALA A 89 16.73 -2.97 9.97
CA ALA A 89 18.08 -2.44 10.13
C ALA A 89 19.26 -3.39 9.84
N SER A 90 19.03 -4.63 9.39
CA SER A 90 20.09 -5.64 9.28
C SER A 90 21.06 -5.43 8.11
N ALA A 91 20.67 -4.68 7.06
CA ALA A 91 21.54 -4.41 5.93
C ALA A 91 21.30 -3.02 5.31
N ARG A 92 22.39 -2.42 4.82
CA ARG A 92 22.43 -1.10 4.20
C ARG A 92 23.36 -1.09 3.00
N TRP A 93 23.03 -0.29 2.00
CA TRP A 93 23.92 -0.01 0.89
C TRP A 93 23.60 1.34 0.24
N THR A 94 24.59 1.85 -0.49
CA THR A 94 24.43 2.97 -1.41
C THR A 94 24.96 2.52 -2.76
N TRP A 95 24.15 2.67 -3.81
CA TRP A 95 24.55 2.41 -5.18
C TRP A 95 24.65 3.73 -5.95
N ARG A 96 25.68 3.87 -6.78
CA ARG A 96 25.92 5.07 -7.59
C ARG A 96 25.52 4.78 -9.02
N ALA A 97 24.58 5.57 -9.52
CA ALA A 97 24.18 5.50 -10.91
C ALA A 97 25.27 6.11 -11.82
N PRO A 98 25.28 5.77 -13.12
CA PRO A 98 26.15 6.43 -14.08
C PRO A 98 26.02 7.95 -14.04
N ALA A 99 27.14 8.63 -14.30
CA ALA A 99 27.20 10.09 -14.26
C ALA A 99 26.10 10.73 -15.13
N GLY A 100 25.42 11.74 -14.59
CA GLY A 100 24.37 12.46 -15.30
C GLY A 100 23.01 11.74 -15.39
N THR A 101 22.86 10.57 -14.77
CA THR A 101 21.57 9.85 -14.71
C THR A 101 20.88 10.02 -13.35
N THR A 102 19.55 10.02 -13.36
CA THR A 102 18.76 9.89 -12.12
C THR A 102 18.15 8.49 -12.11
N PRO A 103 18.52 7.63 -11.15
CA PRO A 103 17.95 6.30 -11.06
C PRO A 103 16.50 6.35 -10.60
N VAL A 104 15.67 5.51 -11.22
CA VAL A 104 14.25 5.35 -10.87
C VAL A 104 14.01 3.90 -10.51
N PRO A 105 13.75 3.56 -9.24
CA PRO A 105 13.31 2.23 -8.85
C PRO A 105 11.97 1.88 -9.51
N LEU A 106 11.84 0.66 -10.01
CA LEU A 106 10.67 0.21 -10.78
C LEU A 106 9.96 -0.99 -10.17
N ALA A 107 10.73 -1.93 -9.63
CA ALA A 107 10.21 -3.15 -9.02
C ALA A 107 11.21 -3.68 -7.99
N ALA A 108 10.76 -4.48 -7.03
CA ALA A 108 11.66 -5.28 -6.19
C ALA A 108 11.06 -6.62 -5.80
N SER A 109 11.92 -7.64 -5.74
CA SER A 109 11.54 -8.97 -5.30
C SER A 109 12.76 -9.71 -4.78
N SER A 110 12.60 -10.49 -3.71
CA SER A 110 13.60 -11.44 -3.24
C SER A 110 15.00 -10.82 -3.00
N GLY A 111 15.00 -9.64 -2.38
CA GLY A 111 16.15 -8.83 -2.04
C GLY A 111 16.68 -7.97 -3.20
N THR A 112 16.16 -8.13 -4.42
CA THR A 112 16.66 -7.45 -5.61
C THR A 112 15.80 -6.23 -5.94
N THR A 113 16.42 -5.08 -6.15
CA THR A 113 15.76 -3.85 -6.62
C THR A 113 16.11 -3.60 -8.08
N MET A 114 15.09 -3.55 -8.94
CA MET A 114 15.25 -3.19 -10.34
C MET A 114 15.13 -1.68 -10.53
N VAL A 115 16.08 -1.11 -11.26
CA VAL A 115 16.23 0.34 -11.40
C VAL A 115 16.40 0.69 -12.87
N ALA A 116 15.78 1.79 -13.29
CA ALA A 116 16.02 2.42 -14.56
C ALA A 116 17.05 3.54 -14.43
N THR A 117 18.03 3.54 -15.32
CA THR A 117 18.95 4.66 -15.52
C THR A 117 18.73 5.24 -16.89
N CYS A 118 18.12 6.42 -16.93
CA CYS A 118 17.82 7.12 -18.18
C CYS A 118 18.82 8.27 -18.38
N PRO A 119 19.31 8.50 -19.60
CA PRO A 119 20.09 9.69 -19.91
C PRO A 119 19.22 10.97 -19.74
N PRO A 120 19.85 12.13 -19.49
CA PRO A 120 19.17 13.35 -19.05
C PRO A 120 18.29 14.06 -20.11
N THR A 121 18.15 13.52 -21.33
CA THR A 121 17.44 14.20 -22.43
C THR A 121 16.22 13.44 -22.95
N GLY A 122 15.03 14.05 -22.76
CA GLY A 122 13.85 13.92 -23.62
C GLY A 122 12.88 12.75 -23.35
N ALA A 123 11.58 12.99 -23.57
CA ALA A 123 10.59 11.92 -23.68
C ALA A 123 11.04 10.91 -24.76
N GLY A 124 11.01 9.61 -24.45
CA GLY A 124 11.57 8.57 -25.33
C GLY A 124 13.06 8.28 -25.12
N ALA A 125 13.68 8.83 -24.06
CA ALA A 125 15.02 8.42 -23.64
C ALA A 125 15.04 6.92 -23.37
N ARG A 126 15.90 6.19 -24.08
CA ARG A 126 16.09 4.77 -23.83
C ARG A 126 16.92 4.61 -22.55
N CYS A 127 16.35 3.93 -21.58
CA CYS A 127 16.94 3.70 -20.27
C CYS A 127 17.64 2.36 -20.24
N ARG A 128 18.67 2.23 -19.42
CA ARG A 128 19.24 0.93 -19.07
C ARG A 128 18.59 0.42 -17.80
N LEU A 129 18.14 -0.83 -17.81
CA LEU A 129 17.65 -1.51 -16.62
C LEU A 129 18.82 -2.20 -15.91
N VAL A 130 18.84 -2.11 -14.59
CA VAL A 130 19.85 -2.73 -13.73
C VAL A 130 19.14 -3.41 -12.57
N GLY A 131 19.52 -4.64 -12.27
CA GLY A 131 19.10 -5.35 -11.06
C GLY A 131 20.16 -5.22 -9.97
N LEU A 132 19.80 -4.63 -8.83
CA LEU A 132 20.68 -4.49 -7.67
C LEU A 132 20.33 -5.56 -6.63
N ASP A 133 21.28 -6.41 -6.28
CA ASP A 133 21.08 -7.46 -5.28
C ASP A 133 20.85 -6.89 -3.85
N ALA A 134 20.65 -7.78 -2.89
CA ALA A 134 20.42 -7.40 -1.49
C ALA A 134 21.58 -6.60 -0.85
N LYS A 135 22.77 -6.63 -1.45
CA LYS A 135 23.97 -5.88 -1.03
C LYS A 135 24.19 -4.61 -1.86
N GLY A 136 23.37 -4.35 -2.88
CA GLY A 136 23.47 -3.20 -3.76
C GLY A 136 24.47 -3.38 -4.90
N HIS A 137 24.91 -4.61 -5.17
CA HIS A 137 25.74 -4.92 -6.33
C HIS A 137 24.87 -5.13 -7.57
N GLU A 138 25.39 -4.75 -8.73
CA GLU A 138 24.75 -5.04 -10.01
C GLU A 138 24.82 -6.55 -10.28
N ALA A 139 23.67 -7.23 -10.20
CA ALA A 139 23.55 -8.65 -10.50
C ALA A 139 23.36 -8.90 -12.00
N TRP A 140 22.65 -7.98 -12.66
CA TRP A 140 22.40 -8.01 -14.11
C TRP A 140 22.12 -6.61 -14.64
N GLN A 141 22.22 -6.46 -15.96
CA GLN A 141 21.81 -5.26 -16.69
C GLN A 141 21.16 -5.66 -18.03
N SER A 142 20.21 -4.85 -18.52
CA SER A 142 19.58 -5.10 -19.82
C SER A 142 20.58 -4.98 -20.96
N THR A 143 20.49 -5.88 -21.94
CA THR A 143 21.22 -5.77 -23.21
C THR A 143 20.52 -4.74 -24.10
N GLY A 144 21.04 -3.52 -24.10
CA GLY A 144 20.47 -2.41 -24.84
C GLY A 144 19.56 -1.52 -24.00
N ALA A 145 19.04 -0.49 -24.66
CA ALA A 145 18.31 0.58 -24.01
C ALA A 145 16.80 0.40 -24.26
N VAL A 146 16.02 0.41 -23.18
CA VAL A 146 14.59 0.12 -23.10
C VAL A 146 13.81 1.43 -22.99
N LEU A 147 12.73 1.57 -23.75
CA LEU A 147 11.79 2.68 -23.56
C LEU A 147 10.96 2.41 -22.32
N ILE A 148 11.01 3.33 -21.36
CA ILE A 148 10.22 3.24 -20.15
C ILE A 148 9.13 4.29 -20.24
N HIS A 149 7.89 3.84 -20.29
CA HIS A 149 6.74 4.73 -20.29
C HIS A 149 6.57 5.21 -18.85
N LYS A 150 7.18 6.36 -18.55
CA LYS A 150 7.16 6.96 -17.21
C LYS A 150 5.73 7.00 -16.67
N ALA A 151 5.47 6.31 -15.56
CA ALA A 151 4.27 6.56 -14.77
C ALA A 151 4.31 8.04 -14.32
N PRO A 152 3.22 8.82 -14.47
CA PRO A 152 3.25 10.23 -14.13
C PRO A 152 3.69 10.42 -12.68
N ALA A 153 4.61 11.37 -12.47
CA ALA A 153 5.00 11.78 -11.14
C ALA A 153 3.76 12.31 -10.40
N ALA A 154 3.61 11.94 -9.12
CA ALA A 154 2.57 12.48 -8.26
C ALA A 154 2.62 14.03 -8.32
N GLY A 155 1.58 14.65 -8.91
CA GLY A 155 1.45 16.11 -8.95
C GLY A 155 0.71 16.73 -10.14
N SER A 156 0.50 16.05 -11.26
CA SER A 156 -0.24 16.66 -12.39
C SER A 156 -1.74 16.30 -12.36
N SER A 157 -2.56 17.19 -11.80
CA SER A 157 -4.00 17.22 -12.05
C SER A 157 -4.25 17.71 -13.48
N GLY A 158 -4.35 16.78 -14.43
CA GLY A 158 -4.67 17.07 -15.83
C GLY A 158 -5.68 16.06 -16.38
N SER A 159 -6.68 16.56 -17.10
CA SER A 159 -7.89 15.89 -17.61
C SER A 159 -7.71 14.48 -18.23
N PRO A 160 -8.75 13.62 -18.17
CA PRO A 160 -8.66 12.21 -18.54
C PRO A 160 -8.74 12.02 -20.05
N GLY A 161 -7.65 11.59 -20.68
CA GLY A 161 -7.67 11.31 -22.11
C GLY A 161 -6.32 11.03 -22.77
N ALA A 162 -5.47 10.18 -22.19
CA ALA A 162 -4.41 9.42 -22.88
C ALA A 162 -3.68 8.54 -21.86
N SER A 163 -3.57 7.24 -22.16
CA SER A 163 -2.75 6.23 -21.45
C SER A 163 -2.80 6.29 -19.91
N SER A 164 -3.86 5.70 -19.33
CA SER A 164 -4.04 5.58 -17.89
C SER A 164 -3.24 4.40 -17.33
N ALA A 165 -1.93 4.57 -17.15
CA ALA A 165 -1.24 3.88 -16.06
C ALA A 165 -1.67 4.59 -14.77
N PRO A 166 -2.30 3.92 -13.79
CA PRO A 166 -2.59 4.55 -12.51
C PRO A 166 -1.26 5.05 -11.92
N ALA A 167 -1.20 6.34 -11.60
CA ALA A 167 -0.04 6.93 -10.95
C ALA A 167 0.24 6.15 -9.67
N SER A 168 1.37 5.43 -9.63
CA SER A 168 1.86 4.87 -8.38
C SER A 168 2.16 6.07 -7.48
N PRO A 169 1.51 6.25 -6.31
CA PRO A 169 1.94 7.27 -5.38
C PRO A 169 3.42 7.01 -5.07
N ALA A 170 4.20 8.06 -4.76
CA ALA A 170 5.51 7.84 -4.15
C ALA A 170 5.36 6.79 -3.03
N GLY A 171 5.98 5.60 -3.18
CA GLY A 171 5.42 4.43 -2.52
C GLY A 171 5.91 3.08 -3.02
N GLY A 172 5.13 2.03 -2.73
CA GLY A 172 5.56 0.63 -2.75
C GLY A 172 5.83 0.12 -4.15
N LEU A 173 6.99 -0.53 -4.35
CA LEU A 173 7.34 -1.09 -5.65
C LEU A 173 6.61 -2.42 -5.87
N PRO A 174 6.11 -2.70 -7.09
CA PRO A 174 5.59 -4.01 -7.43
C PRO A 174 6.71 -5.07 -7.46
N ARG A 175 6.33 -6.34 -7.41
CA ARG A 175 7.25 -7.48 -7.49
C ARG A 175 7.81 -7.74 -8.89
N ALA A 176 7.19 -7.17 -9.91
CA ALA A 176 7.66 -7.20 -11.28
C ALA A 176 7.43 -5.84 -11.93
N HIS A 177 8.24 -5.51 -12.93
CA HIS A 177 8.03 -4.33 -13.75
C HIS A 177 7.29 -4.69 -15.02
N ALA A 178 6.40 -3.83 -15.49
CA ALA A 178 5.71 -4.00 -16.76
C ALA A 178 5.71 -2.68 -17.54
N ASP A 179 6.03 -2.77 -18.83
CA ASP A 179 5.93 -1.66 -19.77
C ASP A 179 5.07 -2.06 -20.97
N PRO A 180 4.22 -1.17 -21.49
CA PRO A 180 3.57 -1.40 -22.77
C PRO A 180 4.60 -1.34 -23.91
N VAL A 181 4.42 -2.20 -24.91
CA VAL A 181 5.27 -2.27 -26.09
C VAL A 181 4.56 -1.65 -27.29
N ASP A 182 5.29 -0.83 -28.05
CA ASP A 182 4.80 -0.30 -29.34
C ASP A 182 4.48 -1.47 -30.28
N GLY A 183 3.25 -1.50 -30.80
CA GLY A 183 2.74 -2.64 -31.59
C GLY A 183 1.94 -3.66 -30.78
N GLY A 184 1.82 -3.47 -29.47
CA GLY A 184 0.93 -4.23 -28.59
C GLY A 184 1.65 -5.24 -27.69
N GLY A 185 0.98 -5.61 -26.60
CA GLY A 185 1.54 -6.45 -25.56
C GLY A 185 2.16 -5.65 -24.42
N LEU A 186 2.55 -6.38 -23.39
CA LEU A 186 3.23 -5.86 -22.21
C LEU A 186 4.54 -6.62 -22.00
N LEU A 187 5.65 -5.92 -21.92
CA LEU A 187 6.93 -6.50 -21.56
C LEU A 187 7.04 -6.53 -20.03
N VAL A 188 6.92 -7.72 -19.45
CA VAL A 188 7.12 -7.93 -18.02
C VAL A 188 8.57 -8.33 -17.77
N THR A 189 9.23 -7.62 -16.86
CA THR A 189 10.62 -7.89 -16.46
C THR A 189 10.66 -8.37 -15.01
N ASP A 190 11.29 -9.53 -14.81
CA ASP A 190 11.60 -10.07 -13.48
C ASP A 190 12.79 -9.30 -12.87
N PRO A 191 12.62 -8.64 -11.72
CA PRO A 191 13.71 -7.89 -11.08
C PRO A 191 14.87 -8.78 -10.64
N VAL A 192 14.64 -10.06 -10.33
CA VAL A 192 15.68 -10.96 -9.81
C VAL A 192 16.63 -11.38 -10.91
N THR A 193 16.10 -11.76 -12.08
CA THR A 193 16.88 -12.37 -13.16
C THR A 193 17.12 -11.44 -14.36
N GLY A 194 16.36 -10.36 -14.47
CA GLY A 194 16.32 -9.53 -15.68
C GLY A 194 15.62 -10.21 -16.86
N ARG A 195 15.06 -11.41 -16.67
CA ARG A 195 14.30 -12.12 -17.71
C ARG A 195 13.07 -11.31 -18.08
N GLN A 196 12.88 -11.13 -19.39
CA GLN A 196 11.73 -10.42 -19.94
C GLN A 196 10.79 -11.39 -20.64
N VAL A 197 9.49 -11.19 -20.47
CA VAL A 197 8.44 -11.97 -21.14
C VAL A 197 7.42 -10.99 -21.73
N LEU A 198 7.07 -11.21 -22.99
CA LEU A 198 5.99 -10.47 -23.64
C LEU A 198 4.66 -11.16 -23.32
N LEU A 199 3.80 -10.47 -22.59
CA LEU A 199 2.44 -10.93 -22.29
C LEU A 199 1.44 -10.27 -23.26
N PRO A 200 0.36 -10.99 -23.62
CA PRO A 200 -0.72 -10.37 -24.35
C PRO A 200 -1.48 -9.41 -23.42
N GLY A 201 -1.82 -8.22 -23.93
CA GLY A 201 -2.47 -7.17 -23.15
C GLY A 201 -2.04 -5.78 -23.60
N SER A 202 -2.78 -4.77 -23.16
CA SER A 202 -2.47 -3.35 -23.47
C SER A 202 -2.54 -2.45 -22.23
N THR A 203 -2.98 -3.01 -21.10
CA THR A 203 -3.16 -2.30 -19.82
C THR A 203 -2.75 -3.22 -18.69
N PHE A 204 -2.33 -2.67 -17.57
CA PHE A 204 -1.99 -3.43 -16.37
C PHE A 204 -2.21 -2.59 -15.11
N LEU A 205 -2.24 -3.27 -13.98
CA LEU A 205 -2.16 -2.68 -12.65
C LEU A 205 -0.92 -3.22 -11.95
N ALA A 206 0.01 -2.34 -11.59
CA ALA A 206 1.15 -2.69 -10.73
C ALA A 206 0.74 -2.50 -9.27
N VAL A 207 0.58 -3.60 -8.52
CA VAL A 207 0.18 -3.55 -7.11
C VAL A 207 1.43 -3.31 -6.24
N PRO A 208 1.42 -2.30 -5.35
CA PRO A 208 2.50 -2.08 -4.39
C PRO A 208 2.81 -3.33 -3.54
N ASP A 209 4.09 -3.71 -3.45
CA ASP A 209 4.57 -4.95 -2.79
C ASP A 209 3.92 -6.26 -3.30
N GLY A 210 3.20 -6.16 -4.42
CA GLY A 210 2.34 -7.20 -4.97
C GLY A 210 2.63 -7.49 -6.45
N PRO A 211 1.76 -8.28 -7.10
CA PRO A 211 1.95 -8.66 -8.49
C PRO A 211 1.62 -7.50 -9.46
N VAL A 212 2.05 -7.65 -10.70
CA VAL A 212 1.44 -6.98 -11.84
C VAL A 212 0.24 -7.78 -12.30
N VAL A 213 -0.93 -7.15 -12.38
CA VAL A 213 -2.17 -7.74 -12.89
C VAL A 213 -2.42 -7.28 -14.31
N VAL A 214 -2.62 -8.23 -15.22
CA VAL A 214 -2.82 -8.01 -16.65
C VAL A 214 -4.18 -8.58 -17.08
N PRO A 215 -5.12 -7.74 -17.55
CA PRO A 215 -6.35 -8.19 -18.17
C PRO A 215 -6.17 -8.27 -19.69
N VAL A 216 -6.70 -9.33 -20.30
CA VAL A 216 -6.67 -9.55 -21.75
C VAL A 216 -7.99 -10.15 -22.22
N VAL A 217 -8.38 -9.84 -23.46
CA VAL A 217 -9.44 -10.55 -24.16
C VAL A 217 -8.80 -11.60 -25.03
N GLN A 218 -9.07 -12.87 -24.75
CA GLN A 218 -8.56 -14.00 -25.52
C GLN A 218 -9.74 -14.87 -25.95
N ASP A 219 -9.91 -15.06 -27.25
CA ASP A 219 -11.00 -15.85 -27.84
C ASP A 219 -12.41 -15.41 -27.35
N GLY A 220 -12.60 -14.10 -27.20
CA GLY A 220 -13.82 -13.48 -26.68
C GLY A 220 -14.02 -13.61 -25.16
N GLN A 221 -13.10 -14.28 -24.46
CA GLN A 221 -13.12 -14.45 -23.01
C GLN A 221 -12.27 -13.37 -22.33
N CYS A 222 -12.74 -12.88 -21.20
CA CYS A 222 -11.95 -12.05 -20.30
C CYS A 222 -11.03 -12.95 -19.48
N VAL A 223 -9.73 -12.79 -19.69
CA VAL A 223 -8.69 -13.49 -18.95
C VAL A 223 -7.92 -12.47 -18.12
N VAL A 224 -7.67 -12.80 -16.86
CA VAL A 224 -6.87 -11.98 -15.96
C VAL A 224 -5.73 -12.83 -15.42
N SER A 225 -4.52 -12.29 -15.46
CA SER A 225 -3.33 -12.95 -14.92
C SER A 225 -2.65 -12.03 -13.91
N ALA A 226 -2.08 -12.61 -12.86
CA ALA A 226 -1.21 -11.90 -11.94
C ALA A 226 0.19 -12.50 -11.99
N THR A 227 1.21 -11.66 -12.08
CA THR A 227 2.61 -12.08 -12.15
C THR A 227 3.48 -11.34 -11.13
N THR A 228 4.41 -12.06 -10.51
CA THR A 228 5.45 -11.48 -9.64
C THR A 228 6.84 -11.61 -10.27
N GLY A 229 6.92 -11.96 -11.55
CA GLY A 229 8.16 -12.12 -12.31
C GLY A 229 7.87 -12.44 -13.78
N ALA A 230 8.64 -13.35 -14.36
CA ALA A 230 8.44 -13.79 -15.74
C ALA A 230 7.23 -14.73 -15.91
N GLU A 231 6.82 -15.39 -14.83
CA GLU A 231 5.77 -16.42 -14.85
C GLU A 231 4.56 -15.99 -14.02
N PRO A 232 3.33 -16.25 -14.51
CA PRO A 232 2.13 -15.89 -13.78
C PRO A 232 2.02 -16.75 -12.50
N VAL A 233 1.67 -16.10 -11.39
CA VAL A 233 1.27 -16.78 -10.16
C VAL A 233 -0.05 -17.50 -10.38
N TRP A 234 -0.96 -16.86 -11.12
CA TRP A 234 -2.22 -17.46 -11.56
C TRP A 234 -2.74 -16.77 -12.82
N THR A 235 -3.58 -17.51 -13.54
CA THR A 235 -4.35 -17.05 -14.69
C THR A 235 -5.80 -17.50 -14.51
N ARG A 236 -6.75 -16.61 -14.74
CA ARG A 236 -8.18 -16.86 -14.54
C ARG A 236 -8.97 -16.45 -15.77
N VAL A 237 -9.73 -17.40 -16.30
CA VAL A 237 -10.73 -17.16 -17.34
C VAL A 237 -12.04 -16.82 -16.63
N LEU A 238 -12.56 -15.62 -16.86
CA LEU A 238 -13.73 -15.07 -16.17
C LEU A 238 -15.04 -15.30 -16.93
N GLY A 239 -14.96 -15.85 -18.15
CA GLY A 239 -16.07 -15.95 -19.09
C GLY A 239 -16.04 -14.84 -20.14
N PRO A 240 -17.12 -14.66 -20.91
CA PRO A 240 -17.22 -13.61 -21.93
C PRO A 240 -17.05 -12.22 -21.31
N CYS A 241 -16.32 -11.34 -21.99
CA CYS A 241 -16.17 -9.96 -21.52
C CYS A 241 -17.50 -9.20 -21.58
N PRO A 242 -18.01 -8.66 -20.46
CA PRO A 242 -19.18 -7.78 -20.49
C PRO A 242 -18.99 -6.63 -21.49
N GLY A 243 -19.89 -6.58 -22.49
CA GLY A 243 -19.84 -5.58 -23.57
C GLY A 243 -18.60 -5.67 -24.47
N GLY A 244 -17.87 -6.79 -24.47
CA GLY A 244 -16.66 -6.99 -25.27
C GLY A 244 -15.46 -6.14 -24.82
N ARG A 245 -15.47 -5.61 -23.59
CA ARG A 245 -14.47 -4.67 -23.08
C ARG A 245 -13.64 -5.26 -21.96
N LEU A 246 -12.39 -4.83 -21.88
CA LEU A 246 -11.54 -5.10 -20.73
C LEU A 246 -12.07 -4.40 -19.47
N PRO A 247 -11.92 -5.03 -18.29
CA PRO A 247 -12.24 -4.38 -17.02
C PRO A 247 -11.27 -3.23 -16.75
N ARG A 248 -11.75 -2.24 -16.01
CA ARG A 248 -10.86 -1.32 -15.28
C ARG A 248 -10.38 -2.02 -14.02
N LEU A 249 -9.09 -1.89 -13.73
CA LEU A 249 -8.45 -2.51 -12.57
C LEU A 249 -8.27 -1.50 -11.45
N PHE A 250 -8.56 -1.93 -10.22
CA PHE A 250 -8.30 -1.16 -9.00
C PHE A 250 -7.64 -2.08 -7.97
N ASP A 251 -6.58 -1.59 -7.33
CA ASP A 251 -6.00 -2.23 -6.16
C ASP A 251 -6.95 -2.05 -4.97
N THR A 252 -7.23 -3.16 -4.26
CA THR A 252 -7.99 -3.18 -3.02
C THR A 252 -7.33 -4.14 -2.04
N ALA A 253 -6.41 -3.64 -1.20
CA ALA A 253 -5.77 -4.31 -0.05
C ALA A 253 -5.96 -5.85 0.01
N GLY A 254 -5.12 -6.57 -0.75
CA GLY A 254 -5.11 -8.04 -0.84
C GLY A 254 -5.93 -8.63 -2.00
N SER A 255 -6.71 -7.81 -2.71
CA SER A 255 -7.51 -8.21 -3.87
C SER A 255 -7.38 -7.18 -5.00
N VAL A 256 -7.74 -7.58 -6.21
CA VAL A 256 -7.92 -6.69 -7.36
C VAL A 256 -9.40 -6.62 -7.71
N ARG A 257 -9.92 -5.41 -7.79
CA ARG A 257 -11.29 -5.14 -8.25
C ARG A 257 -11.28 -4.90 -9.76
N LEU A 258 -12.17 -5.61 -10.44
CA LEU A 258 -12.41 -5.61 -11.87
C LEU A 258 -13.76 -4.94 -12.11
N ASP A 259 -13.78 -3.76 -12.73
CA ASP A 259 -15.00 -3.04 -13.03
C ASP A 259 -15.30 -3.04 -14.54
N TRP A 260 -16.49 -3.53 -14.89
CA TRP A 260 -17.13 -3.32 -16.18
C TRP A 260 -18.33 -2.37 -16.00
N PRO A 261 -18.89 -1.80 -17.09
CA PRO A 261 -20.16 -1.10 -17.01
C PRO A 261 -21.25 -2.03 -16.44
N GLY A 262 -21.78 -1.68 -15.26
CA GLY A 262 -22.90 -2.38 -14.61
C GLY A 262 -22.55 -3.67 -13.86
N THR A 263 -21.28 -4.09 -13.81
CA THR A 263 -20.86 -5.25 -13.01
C THR A 263 -19.43 -5.11 -12.52
N SER A 264 -19.18 -5.61 -11.31
CA SER A 264 -17.86 -5.62 -10.68
C SER A 264 -17.57 -6.99 -10.11
N ARG A 265 -16.30 -7.38 -10.14
CA ARG A 265 -15.81 -8.63 -9.56
C ARG A 265 -14.53 -8.34 -8.77
N ALA A 266 -14.27 -9.07 -7.71
CA ALA A 266 -13.02 -8.96 -6.98
C ALA A 266 -12.31 -10.31 -6.96
N LEU A 267 -11.02 -10.31 -7.25
CA LEU A 267 -10.18 -11.50 -7.20
C LEU A 267 -9.12 -11.33 -6.12
N ASP A 268 -8.91 -12.35 -5.30
CA ASP A 268 -7.80 -12.42 -4.37
C ASP A 268 -6.46 -12.37 -5.14
N LEU A 269 -5.52 -11.50 -4.72
CA LEU A 269 -4.26 -11.29 -5.45
C LEU A 269 -3.32 -12.50 -5.36
N ALA A 270 -3.42 -13.32 -4.33
CA ALA A 270 -2.57 -14.48 -4.14
C ALA A 270 -3.05 -15.71 -4.94
N THR A 271 -4.37 -15.88 -5.07
CA THR A 271 -4.97 -17.12 -5.59
C THR A 271 -5.82 -16.94 -6.84
N GLY A 272 -6.21 -15.71 -7.18
CA GLY A 272 -7.15 -15.41 -8.26
C GLY A 272 -8.58 -15.89 -7.99
N LYS A 273 -8.89 -16.33 -6.76
CA LYS A 273 -10.24 -16.76 -6.39
C LYS A 273 -11.17 -15.57 -6.24
N ASP A 274 -12.46 -15.81 -6.49
CA ASP A 274 -13.47 -14.80 -6.24
C ASP A 274 -13.50 -14.43 -4.77
N THR A 275 -13.54 -13.13 -4.53
CA THR A 275 -13.80 -12.54 -3.23
C THR A 275 -15.03 -11.67 -3.34
N ALA A 276 -15.74 -11.44 -2.23
CA ALA A 276 -16.84 -10.50 -2.28
C ALA A 276 -16.31 -9.12 -2.70
N ALA A 277 -16.96 -8.55 -3.72
CA ALA A 277 -16.63 -7.21 -4.18
C ALA A 277 -16.70 -6.25 -3.00
N THR A 278 -15.59 -5.57 -2.76
CA THR A 278 -15.52 -4.53 -1.75
C THR A 278 -16.29 -3.31 -2.28
N PRO A 279 -17.37 -2.84 -1.61
CA PRO A 279 -18.09 -1.66 -2.03
C PRO A 279 -17.18 -0.43 -1.99
N PRO A 280 -17.46 0.62 -2.81
CA PRO A 280 -16.70 1.87 -2.77
C PRO A 280 -16.73 2.48 -1.36
N PRO A 281 -15.70 3.26 -0.99
CA PRO A 281 -15.59 3.81 0.35
C PRO A 281 -16.79 4.68 0.70
N GLY A 282 -17.35 4.45 1.89
CA GLY A 282 -18.44 5.25 2.45
C GLY A 282 -17.96 6.62 2.92
N ARG A 283 -18.89 7.57 3.11
CA ARG A 283 -18.56 8.88 3.68
C ARG A 283 -18.01 8.70 5.11
N GLY A 284 -16.80 9.19 5.38
CA GLY A 284 -16.14 9.05 6.69
C GLY A 284 -15.28 7.79 6.86
N GLU A 285 -15.16 6.96 5.82
CA GLU A 285 -14.23 5.84 5.76
C GLU A 285 -12.78 6.36 5.65
N LEU A 286 -11.93 5.97 6.60
CA LEU A 286 -10.50 6.27 6.61
C LEU A 286 -9.72 5.32 5.71
N ALA A 287 -9.99 4.02 5.84
CA ALA A 287 -9.39 2.98 5.02
C ALA A 287 -10.20 1.70 5.08
N ARG A 288 -9.88 0.78 4.17
CA ARG A 288 -10.46 -0.55 4.14
C ARG A 288 -9.40 -1.57 3.72
N ALA A 289 -9.29 -2.64 4.48
CA ALA A 289 -8.34 -3.70 4.21
C ALA A 289 -8.87 -5.04 4.73
N SER A 290 -8.70 -6.09 3.92
CA SER A 290 -8.95 -7.48 4.35
C SER A 290 -10.30 -7.71 5.04
N GLY A 291 -11.38 -7.12 4.50
CA GLY A 291 -12.73 -7.25 5.04
C GLY A 291 -13.05 -6.38 6.25
N LEU A 292 -12.14 -5.47 6.64
CA LEU A 292 -12.37 -4.47 7.69
C LEU A 292 -12.49 -3.07 7.09
N VAL A 293 -13.34 -2.26 7.70
CA VAL A 293 -13.55 -0.85 7.40
C VAL A 293 -13.18 -0.05 8.63
N ALA A 294 -12.27 0.91 8.48
CA ALA A 294 -11.94 1.88 9.51
C ALA A 294 -12.70 3.18 9.26
N THR A 295 -13.42 3.67 10.25
CA THR A 295 -14.12 4.95 10.21
C THR A 295 -13.72 5.83 11.39
N HIS A 296 -13.68 7.14 11.15
CA HIS A 296 -13.48 8.10 12.21
C HIS A 296 -14.83 8.51 12.82
N ARG A 297 -14.89 8.62 14.14
CA ARG A 297 -16.00 9.23 14.87
C ARG A 297 -15.49 10.15 15.96
N ASP A 298 -16.12 11.32 16.04
CA ASP A 298 -15.98 12.21 17.20
C ASP A 298 -17.05 11.84 18.23
N LEU A 299 -16.60 11.51 19.44
CA LEU A 299 -17.43 11.13 20.57
C LEU A 299 -17.50 12.31 21.55
N PRO A 300 -18.66 12.95 21.72
CA PRO A 300 -18.79 14.05 22.65
C PRO A 300 -18.73 13.54 24.09
N VAL A 301 -17.88 14.13 24.94
CA VAL A 301 -17.82 13.77 26.37
C VAL A 301 -18.80 14.61 27.16
N ARG A 302 -19.69 13.92 27.87
CA ARG A 302 -20.58 14.56 28.83
C ARG A 302 -19.85 14.72 30.15
N THR A 303 -19.35 15.93 30.41
CA THR A 303 -18.66 16.26 31.66
C THR A 303 -19.66 16.57 32.79
N ASP A 304 -20.86 17.06 32.45
CA ASP A 304 -22.01 17.16 33.36
C ASP A 304 -23.37 17.10 32.59
N PRO A 305 -24.54 17.06 33.27
CA PRO A 305 -25.85 16.94 32.59
C PRO A 305 -26.22 18.09 31.64
N LEU A 306 -25.59 19.26 31.76
CA LEU A 306 -25.95 20.52 31.13
C LEU A 306 -24.84 21.09 30.21
N HIS A 307 -23.61 20.57 30.28
CA HIS A 307 -22.46 21.01 29.50
C HIS A 307 -21.81 19.84 28.75
N TRP A 308 -21.56 20.07 27.46
CA TRP A 308 -20.72 19.19 26.64
C TRP A 308 -19.28 19.69 26.75
N GLY A 309 -18.37 18.81 27.20
CA GLY A 309 -16.95 19.11 27.39
C GLY A 309 -16.10 18.73 26.18
N ASP A 310 -14.90 18.23 26.44
CA ASP A 310 -13.92 17.80 25.42
C ASP A 310 -14.48 16.74 24.45
N THR A 311 -13.95 16.71 23.23
CA THR A 311 -14.26 15.71 22.21
C THR A 311 -13.23 14.57 22.29
N LEU A 312 -13.69 13.33 22.37
CA LEU A 312 -12.83 12.17 22.18
C LEU A 312 -12.88 11.75 20.72
N HIS A 313 -11.75 11.27 20.22
CA HIS A 313 -11.61 10.79 18.85
C HIS A 313 -11.58 9.26 18.87
N ALA A 314 -12.40 8.66 18.02
CA ALA A 314 -12.50 7.22 17.89
C ALA A 314 -12.23 6.76 16.46
N ILE A 315 -11.43 5.70 16.34
CA ILE A 315 -11.38 4.88 15.13
C ILE A 315 -12.17 3.61 15.40
N GLU A 316 -13.25 3.42 14.67
CA GLU A 316 -14.08 2.21 14.71
C GLU A 316 -13.70 1.27 13.58
N LEU A 317 -13.54 -0.01 13.90
CA LEU A 317 -13.30 -1.07 12.94
C LEU A 317 -14.55 -1.92 12.83
N ARG A 318 -15.04 -2.10 11.60
CA ARG A 318 -16.28 -2.84 11.29
C ARG A 318 -16.00 -3.88 10.20
N THR A 319 -16.78 -4.94 10.15
CA THR A 319 -16.71 -5.88 9.03
C THR A 319 -17.34 -5.24 7.79
N ALA A 320 -16.71 -5.42 6.63
CA ALA A 320 -17.13 -4.84 5.36
C ALA A 320 -18.48 -5.34 4.85
N ARG A 321 -18.94 -6.50 5.35
CA ARG A 321 -20.22 -7.13 5.00
C ARG A 321 -21.28 -7.00 6.11
N GLY A 322 -20.92 -6.40 7.24
CA GLY A 322 -21.82 -6.24 8.39
C GLY A 322 -22.86 -5.15 8.16
N ASP A 323 -23.92 -5.19 8.97
CA ASP A 323 -24.84 -4.07 9.11
C ASP A 323 -24.06 -2.81 9.52
N PRO A 324 -24.16 -1.68 8.80
CA PRO A 324 -23.49 -0.44 9.17
C PRO A 324 -23.86 0.04 10.58
N ASP A 325 -25.00 -0.38 11.13
CA ASP A 325 -25.48 -0.05 12.47
C ASP A 325 -25.09 -1.10 13.53
N ALA A 326 -24.48 -2.23 13.17
CA ALA A 326 -23.98 -3.21 14.13
C ALA A 326 -22.91 -2.62 15.05
N ASP A 327 -22.61 -3.27 16.17
CA ASP A 327 -21.48 -2.81 17.00
C ASP A 327 -20.15 -3.01 16.26
N PRO A 328 -19.20 -2.06 16.39
CA PRO A 328 -17.88 -2.23 15.79
C PRO A 328 -17.16 -3.43 16.40
N VAL A 329 -16.42 -4.18 15.58
CA VAL A 329 -15.64 -5.34 16.07
C VAL A 329 -14.47 -4.91 16.96
N ALA A 330 -14.02 -3.68 16.79
CA ALA A 330 -13.04 -3.03 17.63
C ALA A 330 -13.20 -1.51 17.57
N ARG A 331 -12.79 -0.84 18.66
CA ARG A 331 -12.82 0.61 18.79
C ARG A 331 -11.54 1.06 19.48
N ILE A 332 -10.87 2.07 18.93
CA ILE A 332 -9.74 2.76 19.57
C ILE A 332 -10.23 4.16 19.91
N VAL A 333 -10.06 4.59 21.16
CA VAL A 333 -10.49 5.91 21.61
C VAL A 333 -9.33 6.67 22.26
N SER A 334 -9.18 7.94 21.92
CA SER A 334 -8.18 8.84 22.51
C SER A 334 -8.73 10.26 22.73
N SER A 335 -8.12 10.97 23.67
CA SER A 335 -8.27 12.42 23.83
C SER A 335 -7.47 13.24 22.81
N HIS A 336 -6.60 12.60 22.04
CA HIS A 336 -5.90 13.23 20.92
C HIS A 336 -6.54 12.84 19.59
N PRO A 337 -6.44 13.68 18.55
CA PRO A 337 -6.79 13.28 17.20
C PRO A 337 -6.05 12.00 16.80
N LEU A 338 -6.79 11.06 16.23
CA LEU A 338 -6.26 9.78 15.78
C LEU A 338 -6.06 9.79 14.25
N ASP A 339 -4.82 9.62 13.80
CA ASP A 339 -4.53 9.37 12.38
C ASP A 339 -4.37 7.87 12.15
N LEU A 340 -5.13 7.31 11.20
CA LEU A 340 -4.88 5.96 10.73
C LEU A 340 -3.64 5.91 9.84
N LEU A 341 -2.63 5.12 10.23
CA LEU A 341 -1.37 4.97 9.48
C LEU A 341 -1.31 3.67 8.68
N LEU A 342 -1.85 2.57 9.22
CA LEU A 342 -1.91 1.27 8.56
C LEU A 342 -3.12 0.46 9.06
N LEU A 343 -3.80 -0.23 8.15
CA LEU A 343 -4.83 -1.22 8.46
C LEU A 343 -4.47 -2.56 7.82
N GLU A 344 -4.35 -3.59 8.64
CA GLU A 344 -4.05 -4.98 8.26
C GLU A 344 -5.19 -5.90 8.73
N PRO A 345 -5.30 -7.13 8.20
CA PRO A 345 -6.37 -8.06 8.58
C PRO A 345 -6.50 -8.34 10.08
N ARG A 346 -5.42 -8.15 10.85
CA ARG A 346 -5.36 -8.45 12.29
C ARG A 346 -4.74 -7.34 13.12
N ALA A 347 -4.43 -6.20 12.51
CA ALA A 347 -3.76 -5.13 13.21
C ALA A 347 -4.12 -3.77 12.62
N VAL A 348 -4.00 -2.75 13.46
CA VAL A 348 -4.19 -1.36 13.06
C VAL A 348 -3.09 -0.53 13.71
N VAL A 349 -2.54 0.41 12.96
CA VAL A 349 -1.51 1.33 13.46
C VAL A 349 -2.05 2.73 13.35
N VAL A 350 -2.04 3.43 14.49
CA VAL A 350 -2.56 4.79 14.59
C VAL A 350 -1.48 5.71 15.13
N ARG A 351 -1.52 6.98 14.71
CA ARG A 351 -0.88 8.07 15.44
C ARG A 351 -1.87 8.57 16.47
N ASP A 352 -1.43 8.58 17.73
CA ASP A 352 -2.18 9.07 18.88
C ASP A 352 -1.30 10.12 19.58
N GLY A 353 -1.53 11.40 19.25
CA GLY A 353 -0.71 12.51 19.75
C GLY A 353 0.78 12.33 19.44
N ASP A 354 1.59 12.21 20.49
CA ASP A 354 3.05 12.03 20.40
C ASP A 354 3.49 10.57 20.29
N GLN A 355 2.55 9.63 20.09
CA GLN A 355 2.84 8.22 19.91
C GLN A 355 2.33 7.67 18.58
N VAL A 356 3.01 6.64 18.09
CA VAL A 356 2.51 5.71 17.09
C VAL A 356 2.31 4.39 17.80
N VAL A 357 1.10 3.86 17.75
CA VAL A 357 0.71 2.65 18.46
C VAL A 357 0.16 1.64 17.46
N ARG A 358 0.68 0.41 17.54
CA ARG A 358 0.09 -0.73 16.85
C ARG A 358 -0.79 -1.50 17.82
N TYR A 359 -1.99 -1.77 17.37
CA TYR A 359 -2.97 -2.59 18.06
C TYR A 359 -3.21 -3.88 17.28
N THR A 360 -3.31 -5.01 17.97
CA THR A 360 -3.75 -6.29 17.41
C THR A 360 -5.23 -6.51 17.73
N LEU A 361 -5.98 -7.07 16.79
CA LEU A 361 -7.41 -7.37 16.96
C LEU A 361 -7.60 -8.65 17.79
N ASP A 362 -8.41 -8.57 18.84
CA ASP A 362 -8.71 -9.71 19.70
C ASP A 362 -9.62 -10.69 18.93
N ARG A 363 -9.20 -11.96 18.79
CA ARG A 363 -9.86 -12.95 17.93
C ARG A 363 -11.26 -13.36 18.39
N THR A 364 -11.72 -12.95 19.55
CA THR A 364 -13.00 -13.38 20.14
C THR A 364 -14.23 -12.78 19.47
N SER A 365 -14.08 -11.77 18.61
CA SER A 365 -15.22 -11.03 18.02
C SER A 365 -15.37 -11.23 16.50
N ALA A 366 -14.51 -12.00 15.84
CA ALA A 366 -14.47 -12.07 14.39
C ALA A 366 -14.32 -13.52 13.90
N THR A 367 -15.46 -14.20 13.71
CA THR A 367 -15.58 -15.26 12.71
C THR A 367 -15.51 -14.61 11.33
N LEU A 368 -14.31 -14.21 10.91
CA LEU A 368 -14.03 -13.96 9.50
C LEU A 368 -13.72 -15.34 8.91
N GLU A 369 -14.74 -16.01 8.39
CA GLU A 369 -14.54 -17.21 7.59
C GLU A 369 -13.68 -16.87 6.35
N PRO A 370 -12.80 -17.81 5.94
CA PRO A 370 -11.79 -17.61 4.91
C PRO A 370 -12.34 -17.28 3.51
#